data_AF-A0A550CT78-F1
#
_entry.id   AF-A0A550CT78-F1
#
_cell.length_a   1.000
_cell.length_b   1.000
_cell.length_c   1.000
_cell.angle_alpha   90.00
_cell.angle_beta   90.00
_cell.angle_gamma   90.00
#
_symmetry.space_group_name_H-M   'P 1'
#
loop_
_entity.id
_entity.type
_entity.pdbx_description
1 polymer ?
#
loop_
_entity_poly.entity_id
_entity_poly.type
_entity_poly.pdbx_seq_one_letter_code
_entity_poly.pdbx_strand_id
1 'polypeptide(L)'
;MGSHKLAQSHAPANTHAPTNRIPEPFEVLRAIERRDEMYLMDVRDRAFPLLLSTKAGDPPLLHALRIGASHRSIALLLVGAFSRYINNLEEQEMAKQGVRGVLKALRTNLKLAIDHDLAAERSDLAASFMQVLVMSEGERWVSAQAEAVGRELRVGVDRSGEGRRFATRELGRAELIASLEDYIGNATVDLLLLGAWGLAREVVGGEGISTSSFARDDRVYRAFCERLDGIGLSERERLRWQLRVLRAAVGGRRTTYRRKVELLEAELDDG
;
A
#
# COMPACT_ATOMS: atom_id res chain seq x y z
N MET A 1 62.75 -3.69 -24.15
CA MET A 1 62.08 -4.15 -22.92
C MET A 1 61.84 -2.95 -22.01
N GLY A 2 60.69 -2.28 -22.17
CA GLY A 2 60.28 -1.17 -21.32
C GLY A 2 58.90 -1.48 -20.77
N SER A 3 58.83 -1.79 -19.47
CA SER A 3 57.57 -2.14 -18.80
C SER A 3 57.04 -0.91 -18.06
N HIS A 4 56.01 -0.30 -18.64
CA HIS A 4 55.17 0.68 -17.96
C HIS A 4 54.38 0.02 -16.83
N LYS A 5 54.61 0.45 -15.58
CA LYS A 5 53.70 0.19 -14.46
C LYS A 5 52.64 1.30 -14.43
N LEU A 6 51.43 0.96 -14.88
CA LEU A 6 50.21 1.74 -14.65
C LEU A 6 49.88 1.70 -13.16
N ALA A 7 49.93 2.85 -12.49
CA ALA A 7 49.39 3.02 -11.15
C ALA A 7 47.85 3.03 -11.26
N GLN A 8 47.21 1.94 -10.81
CA GLN A 8 45.77 1.92 -10.59
C GLN A 8 45.48 2.70 -9.30
N SER A 9 44.84 3.86 -9.42
CA SER A 9 44.27 4.56 -8.27
C SER A 9 43.01 3.82 -7.82
N HIS A 10 43.12 2.99 -6.79
CA HIS A 10 41.94 2.48 -6.09
C HIS A 10 41.29 3.63 -5.31
N ALA A 11 40.06 3.96 -5.69
CA ALA A 11 39.19 4.79 -4.87
C ALA A 11 38.97 4.10 -3.51
N PRO A 12 38.98 4.82 -2.38
CA PRO A 12 38.77 4.18 -1.08
C PRO A 12 37.34 3.64 -0.99
N ALA A 13 37.23 2.36 -0.66
CA ALA A 13 35.96 1.76 -0.24
C ALA A 13 35.48 2.49 1.02
N ASN A 14 34.33 3.15 0.93
CA ASN A 14 33.72 3.84 2.06
C ASN A 14 33.16 2.81 3.05
N THR A 15 33.94 2.47 4.07
CA THR A 15 33.51 1.64 5.20
C THR A 15 32.60 2.48 6.11
N HIS A 16 31.31 2.50 5.82
CA HIS A 16 30.32 3.15 6.70
C HIS A 16 30.05 2.29 7.93
N ALA A 17 30.77 2.56 9.03
CA ALA A 17 30.31 2.13 10.34
C ALA A 17 29.01 2.89 10.67
N PRO A 18 27.95 2.20 11.15
CA PRO A 18 26.71 2.87 11.52
C PRO A 18 26.98 3.83 12.69
N THR A 19 26.87 5.13 12.43
CA THR A 19 26.99 6.15 13.47
C THR A 19 25.64 6.33 14.16
N ASN A 20 25.59 6.23 15.50
CA ASN A 20 24.37 6.46 16.29
C ASN A 20 23.80 7.90 16.20
N ARG A 21 24.45 8.80 15.46
CA ARG A 21 24.02 10.18 15.26
C ARG A 21 22.92 10.25 14.20
N ILE A 22 21.81 10.92 14.49
CA ILE A 22 20.73 11.20 13.51
C ILE A 22 21.30 12.02 12.33
N PRO A 23 21.06 11.62 11.07
CA PRO A 23 21.51 12.36 9.89
C PRO A 23 20.87 13.74 9.80
N GLU A 24 21.59 14.68 9.19
CA GLU A 24 21.04 15.97 8.79
C GLU A 24 20.48 15.93 7.35
N PRO A 25 19.47 16.75 7.02
CA PRO A 25 18.87 16.77 5.68
C PRO A 25 19.85 16.95 4.52
N PHE A 26 20.90 17.78 4.69
CA PHE A 26 21.90 18.00 3.64
C PHE A 26 22.80 16.77 3.41
N GLU A 27 22.96 15.90 4.41
CA GLU A 27 23.75 14.66 4.27
C GLU A 27 23.03 13.67 3.36
N VAL A 28 21.69 13.66 3.37
CA VAL A 28 20.87 12.86 2.45
C VAL A 28 21.06 13.32 1.00
N LEU A 29 21.01 14.64 0.74
CA LEU A 29 21.24 15.16 -0.61
C LEU A 29 22.65 14.88 -1.11
N ARG A 30 23.66 15.01 -0.24
CA ARG A 30 25.05 14.66 -0.57
C ARG A 30 25.21 13.16 -0.85
N ALA A 31 24.53 12.30 -0.10
CA ALA A 31 24.53 10.86 -0.35
C ALA A 31 23.91 10.53 -1.70
N ILE A 32 22.85 11.24 -2.11
CA ILE A 32 22.27 11.13 -3.45
C ILE A 32 23.31 11.48 -4.51
N GLU A 33 23.95 12.66 -4.42
CA GLU A 33 24.95 13.14 -5.39
C GLU A 33 26.14 12.17 -5.54
N ARG A 34 26.49 11.48 -4.46
CA ARG A 34 27.58 10.48 -4.42
C ARG A 34 27.13 9.07 -4.78
N ARG A 35 25.82 8.85 -4.94
CA ARG A 35 25.19 7.53 -5.11
C ARG A 35 25.55 6.57 -3.98
N ASP A 36 25.56 7.08 -2.75
CA ASP A 36 25.85 6.29 -1.56
C ASP A 36 24.61 5.51 -1.12
N GLU A 37 24.36 4.39 -1.81
CA GLU A 37 23.20 3.54 -1.59
C GLU A 37 23.17 2.99 -0.16
N MET A 38 24.32 2.61 0.40
CA MET A 38 24.41 2.08 1.76
C MET A 38 23.99 3.11 2.80
N TYR A 39 24.46 4.35 2.67
CA TYR A 39 24.04 5.43 3.55
C TYR A 39 22.54 5.69 3.45
N LEU A 40 21.98 5.72 2.23
CA LEU A 40 20.54 5.91 2.03
C LEU A 40 19.70 4.76 2.63
N MET A 41 20.19 3.52 2.57
CA MET A 41 19.56 2.39 3.24
C MET A 41 19.61 2.49 4.77
N ASP A 42 20.72 2.99 5.33
CA ASP A 42 20.83 3.28 6.76
C ASP A 42 19.86 4.40 7.19
N VAL A 43 19.77 5.50 6.42
CA VAL A 43 18.78 6.58 6.67
C VAL A 43 17.35 6.05 6.58
N ARG A 44 17.05 5.19 5.59
CA ARG A 44 15.72 4.55 5.47
C ARG A 44 15.33 3.85 6.77
N ASP A 45 16.25 3.09 7.37
CA ASP A 45 15.91 2.21 8.49
C ASP A 45 15.79 2.96 9.82
N ARG A 46 16.55 4.04 10.03
CA ARG A 46 16.56 4.77 11.33
C ARG A 46 15.98 6.17 11.30
N ALA A 47 15.85 6.79 10.13
CA ALA A 47 15.45 8.19 10.00
C ALA A 47 14.64 8.44 8.71
N PHE A 48 13.70 7.53 8.40
CA PHE A 48 12.87 7.57 7.19
C PHE A 48 12.29 8.96 6.82
N PRO A 49 11.76 9.78 7.76
CA PRO A 49 11.22 11.09 7.40
C PRO A 49 12.21 12.03 6.68
N LEU A 50 13.53 11.81 6.84
CA LEU A 50 14.54 12.59 6.12
C LEU A 50 14.54 12.31 4.62
N LEU A 51 14.11 11.13 4.18
CA LEU A 51 13.97 10.79 2.76
C LEU A 51 12.81 11.52 2.06
N LEU A 52 11.95 12.18 2.84
CA LEU A 52 10.81 12.96 2.37
C LEU A 52 10.96 14.45 2.67
N SER A 53 12.04 14.84 3.37
CA SER A 53 12.22 16.17 3.92
C SER A 53 12.57 17.19 2.83
N THR A 54 11.94 18.36 2.88
CA THR A 54 12.28 19.51 2.04
C THR A 54 13.19 20.53 2.76
N LYS A 55 13.69 20.19 3.95
CA LYS A 55 14.47 21.14 4.77
C LYS A 55 15.80 21.56 4.14
N ALA A 56 16.35 20.76 3.23
CA ALA A 56 17.57 21.07 2.49
C ALA A 56 17.29 21.58 1.06
N GLY A 57 16.05 21.96 0.76
CA GLY A 57 15.62 22.37 -0.58
C GLY A 57 14.62 21.40 -1.17
N ASP A 58 14.97 20.74 -2.27
CA ASP A 58 14.09 19.77 -2.91
C ASP A 58 13.88 18.50 -2.05
N PRO A 59 12.74 17.81 -2.19
CA PRO A 59 12.61 16.44 -1.72
C PRO A 59 13.74 15.57 -2.30
N PRO A 60 14.33 14.63 -1.53
CA PRO A 60 15.40 13.75 -1.98
C PRO A 60 15.12 13.02 -3.30
N LEU A 61 13.88 12.56 -3.52
CA LEU A 61 13.49 11.93 -4.80
C LEU A 61 13.56 12.93 -5.95
N LEU A 62 13.04 14.14 -5.78
CA LEU A 62 13.08 15.18 -6.80
C LEU A 62 14.53 15.58 -7.12
N HIS A 63 15.39 15.68 -6.10
CA HIS A 63 16.81 15.95 -6.26
C HIS A 63 17.48 14.89 -7.14
N ALA A 64 17.26 13.60 -6.83
CA ALA A 64 17.80 12.50 -7.63
C ALA A 64 17.29 12.53 -9.09
N LEU A 65 16.00 12.80 -9.29
CA LEU A 65 15.40 12.92 -10.63
C LEU A 65 15.96 14.10 -11.43
N ARG A 66 16.23 15.24 -10.78
CA ARG A 66 16.81 16.43 -11.42
C ARG A 66 18.24 16.22 -11.91
N ILE A 67 19.02 15.40 -11.22
CA ILE A 67 20.38 15.04 -11.68
C ILE A 67 20.31 14.20 -12.97
N GLY A 68 19.24 13.42 -13.15
CA GLY A 68 18.93 12.71 -14.39
C GLY A 68 19.37 11.24 -14.40
N ALA A 69 19.59 10.69 -15.59
CA ALA A 69 19.71 9.25 -15.82
C ALA A 69 20.79 8.55 -14.97
N SER A 70 21.87 9.25 -14.64
CA SER A 70 22.96 8.72 -13.81
C SER A 70 22.55 8.37 -12.37
N HIS A 71 21.43 8.91 -11.90
CA HIS A 71 20.87 8.73 -10.55
C HIS A 71 19.53 7.98 -10.55
N ARG A 72 19.14 7.38 -11.69
CA ARG A 72 17.89 6.63 -11.80
C ARG A 72 17.84 5.46 -10.80
N SER A 73 18.95 4.75 -10.55
CA SER A 73 19.01 3.69 -9.53
C SER A 73 18.72 4.21 -8.12
N ILE A 74 19.21 5.42 -7.78
CA ILE A 74 18.94 6.07 -6.50
C ILE A 74 17.46 6.44 -6.39
N ALA A 75 16.86 6.98 -7.45
CA ALA A 75 15.43 7.27 -7.47
C ALA A 75 14.60 5.99 -7.24
N LEU A 76 14.95 4.88 -7.90
CA LEU A 76 14.30 3.57 -7.71
C LEU A 76 14.50 2.98 -6.30
N LEU A 77 15.65 3.26 -5.66
CA LEU A 77 15.93 2.89 -4.27
C LEU A 77 15.02 3.67 -3.32
N LEU A 78 14.88 4.98 -3.52
CA LEU A 78 13.99 5.83 -2.72
C LEU A 78 12.53 5.42 -2.87
N VAL A 79 12.07 5.15 -4.10
CA VAL A 79 10.71 4.62 -4.33
C VAL A 79 10.51 3.28 -3.62
N GLY A 80 11.48 2.37 -3.70
CA GLY A 80 11.41 1.09 -2.98
C GLY A 80 11.36 1.27 -1.44
N ALA A 81 12.08 2.26 -0.91
CA ALA A 81 12.01 2.63 0.49
C ALA A 81 10.62 3.16 0.88
N PHE A 82 9.98 3.94 0.00
CA PHE A 82 8.62 4.45 0.20
C PHE A 82 7.60 3.31 0.26
N SER A 83 7.60 2.42 -0.74
CA SER A 83 6.72 1.24 -0.77
C SER A 83 6.91 0.35 0.45
N ARG A 84 8.16 0.11 0.87
CA ARG A 84 8.45 -0.66 2.10
C ARG A 84 7.88 0.00 3.35
N TYR A 85 8.01 1.32 3.50
CA TYR A 85 7.47 2.04 4.65
C TYR A 85 5.94 1.90 4.72
N ILE A 86 5.25 2.07 3.59
CA ILE A 86 3.79 1.98 3.49
C ILE A 86 3.31 0.58 3.88
N ASN A 87 3.97 -0.46 3.36
CA ASN A 87 3.58 -1.84 3.64
C ASN A 87 3.82 -2.23 5.11
N ASN A 88 4.83 -1.67 5.77
CA ASN A 88 5.18 -2.00 7.15
C ASN A 88 4.56 -1.07 8.20
N LEU A 89 3.76 -0.08 7.80
CA LEU A 89 3.18 0.88 8.75
C LEU A 89 2.07 0.21 9.57
N GLU A 90 2.29 0.02 10.86
CA GLU A 90 1.32 -0.67 11.72
C GLU A 90 0.19 0.24 12.21
N GLU A 91 -0.94 -0.35 12.61
CA GLU A 91 -2.13 0.40 13.04
C GLU A 91 -1.84 1.30 14.26
N GLN A 92 -1.04 0.82 15.23
CA GLN A 92 -0.69 1.63 16.39
C GLN A 92 0.15 2.85 16.00
N GLU A 93 0.88 2.76 14.89
CA GLU A 93 1.67 3.86 14.36
C GLU A 93 0.82 4.87 13.61
N MET A 94 -0.25 4.43 12.93
CA MET A 94 -1.21 5.31 12.28
C MET A 94 -1.86 6.31 13.25
N ALA A 95 -1.98 5.95 14.52
CA ALA A 95 -2.49 6.83 15.58
C ALA A 95 -1.47 7.89 16.06
N LYS A 96 -0.18 7.74 15.75
CA LYS A 96 0.87 8.68 16.18
C LYS A 96 0.74 10.02 15.46
N GLN A 97 0.97 11.09 16.21
CA GLN A 97 1.04 12.44 15.64
C GLN A 97 2.15 12.52 14.58
N GLY A 98 1.88 13.20 13.46
CA GLY A 98 2.84 13.40 12.38
C GLY A 98 2.83 12.35 11.26
N VAL A 99 2.30 11.14 11.49
CA VAL A 99 2.23 10.10 10.45
C VAL A 99 1.36 10.53 9.26
N ARG A 100 0.27 11.25 9.50
CA ARG A 100 -0.52 11.87 8.43
C ARG A 100 0.30 12.84 7.56
N GLY A 101 1.26 13.56 8.14
CA GLY A 101 2.18 14.43 7.40
C GLY A 101 3.13 13.62 6.53
N VAL A 102 3.65 12.51 7.07
CA VAL A 102 4.50 11.55 6.33
C VAL A 102 3.74 10.94 5.15
N LEU A 103 2.50 10.48 5.35
CA LEU A 103 1.67 9.91 4.27
C LEU A 103 1.36 10.93 3.17
N LYS A 104 1.09 12.20 3.53
CA LYS A 104 0.91 13.27 2.53
C LYS A 104 2.19 13.51 1.72
N ALA A 105 3.35 13.55 2.38
CA ALA A 105 4.64 13.70 1.69
C ALA A 105 4.94 12.49 0.79
N LEU A 106 4.67 11.27 1.25
CA LEU A 106 4.76 10.04 0.46
C LEU A 106 3.91 10.12 -0.80
N ARG A 107 2.65 10.55 -0.67
CA ARG A 107 1.75 10.68 -1.82
C ARG A 107 2.32 11.59 -2.90
N THR A 108 2.83 12.77 -2.50
CA THR A 108 3.44 13.73 -3.42
C THR A 108 4.67 13.14 -4.11
N ASN A 109 5.53 12.42 -3.38
CA ASN A 109 6.73 11.81 -3.93
C ASN A 109 6.42 10.62 -4.86
N LEU A 110 5.45 9.77 -4.51
CA LEU A 110 5.04 8.66 -5.37
C LEU A 110 4.37 9.16 -6.65
N LYS A 111 3.56 10.23 -6.56
CA LYS A 111 3.02 10.91 -7.75
C LYS A 111 4.16 11.41 -8.65
N LEU A 112 5.15 12.08 -8.06
CA LEU A 112 6.33 12.55 -8.80
C LEU A 112 7.05 11.40 -9.50
N ALA A 113 7.22 10.24 -8.83
CA ALA A 113 7.83 9.07 -9.44
C ALA A 113 7.04 8.56 -10.67
N ILE A 114 5.70 8.58 -10.59
CA ILE A 114 4.82 8.20 -11.71
C ILE A 114 4.96 9.21 -12.86
N ASP A 115 4.92 10.51 -12.54
CA ASP A 115 5.04 11.59 -13.54
C ASP A 115 6.40 11.56 -14.28
N HIS A 116 7.44 10.98 -13.66
CA HIS A 116 8.77 10.77 -14.23
C HIS A 116 9.00 9.36 -14.82
N ASP A 117 7.92 8.60 -15.09
CA ASP A 117 7.95 7.30 -15.73
C ASP A 117 8.86 6.27 -15.02
N LEU A 118 8.90 6.31 -13.69
CA LEU A 118 9.50 5.23 -12.89
C LEU A 118 8.55 4.01 -12.78
N ALA A 119 7.29 4.16 -13.18
CA ALA A 119 6.29 3.10 -13.14
C ALA A 119 6.62 1.93 -14.07
N ALA A 120 7.25 2.20 -15.22
CA ALA A 120 7.69 1.15 -16.16
C ALA A 120 8.69 0.16 -15.53
N GLU A 121 9.48 0.60 -14.54
CA GLU A 121 10.51 -0.21 -13.87
C GLU A 121 10.08 -0.71 -12.48
N ARG A 122 8.95 -0.22 -11.96
CA ARG A 122 8.38 -0.60 -10.66
C ARG A 122 6.90 -0.87 -10.82
N SER A 123 6.58 -2.14 -11.02
CA SER A 123 5.19 -2.57 -11.19
C SER A 123 4.32 -2.21 -9.97
N ASP A 124 4.86 -2.21 -8.76
CA ASP A 124 4.14 -1.93 -7.51
C ASP A 124 3.93 -0.44 -7.20
N LEU A 125 4.47 0.48 -8.02
CA LEU A 125 4.40 1.92 -7.77
C LEU A 125 2.95 2.44 -7.75
N ALA A 126 2.13 2.02 -8.72
CA ALA A 126 0.73 2.42 -8.80
C ALA A 126 -0.07 1.93 -7.57
N ALA A 127 0.15 0.67 -7.16
CA ALA A 127 -0.49 0.11 -5.98
C ALA A 127 -0.06 0.85 -4.70
N SER A 128 1.23 1.14 -4.54
CA SER A 128 1.77 1.90 -3.39
C SER A 128 1.18 3.31 -3.32
N PHE A 129 1.02 3.97 -4.48
CA PHE A 129 0.37 5.28 -4.56
C PHE A 129 -1.10 5.22 -4.11
N MET A 130 -1.86 4.23 -4.58
CA MET A 130 -3.26 4.03 -4.20
C MET A 130 -3.41 3.74 -2.70
N GLN A 131 -2.56 2.88 -2.13
CA GLN A 131 -2.53 2.60 -0.69
C GLN A 131 -2.34 3.88 0.11
N VAL A 132 -1.34 4.71 -0.21
CA VAL A 132 -1.10 5.97 0.50
C VAL A 132 -2.24 6.95 0.32
N LEU A 133 -2.83 7.04 -0.87
CA LEU A 133 -3.98 7.89 -1.11
C LEU A 133 -5.13 7.51 -0.17
N VAL A 134 -5.45 6.22 -0.07
CA VAL A 134 -6.51 5.74 0.82
C VAL A 134 -6.14 5.97 2.29
N MET A 135 -4.92 5.67 2.71
CA MET A 135 -4.46 5.84 4.10
C MET A 135 -4.41 7.30 4.55
N SER A 136 -4.16 8.24 3.63
CA SER A 136 -4.05 9.67 3.95
C SER A 136 -5.39 10.41 3.90
N GLU A 137 -6.28 10.04 2.98
CA GLU A 137 -7.50 10.82 2.67
C GLU A 137 -8.74 9.96 2.37
N GLY A 138 -8.59 8.64 2.20
CA GLY A 138 -9.67 7.76 1.74
C GLY A 138 -10.58 7.18 2.81
N GLU A 139 -10.38 7.47 4.10
CA GLU A 139 -11.17 6.90 5.21
C GLU A 139 -12.68 7.03 4.99
N ARG A 140 -13.17 8.24 4.70
CA ARG A 140 -14.61 8.47 4.45
C ARG A 140 -15.14 7.71 3.24
N TRP A 141 -14.31 7.62 2.19
CA TRP A 141 -14.66 6.89 0.99
C TRP A 141 -14.76 5.39 1.28
N VAL A 142 -13.79 4.80 1.99
CA VAL A 142 -13.81 3.37 2.35
C VAL A 142 -15.04 3.05 3.20
N SER A 143 -15.33 3.87 4.22
CA SER A 143 -16.52 3.68 5.06
C SER A 143 -17.81 3.75 4.25
N ALA A 144 -17.99 4.77 3.40
CA ALA A 144 -19.19 4.92 2.59
C ALA A 144 -19.39 3.74 1.61
N GLN A 145 -18.30 3.21 1.07
CA GLN A 145 -18.34 2.07 0.14
C GLN A 145 -18.60 0.75 0.85
N ALA A 146 -17.99 0.52 2.02
CA ALA A 146 -18.28 -0.63 2.85
C ALA A 146 -19.76 -0.62 3.30
N GLU A 147 -20.31 0.55 3.65
CA GLU A 147 -21.73 0.70 3.97
C GLU A 147 -22.62 0.42 2.75
N ALA A 148 -22.25 0.91 1.56
CA ALA A 148 -22.97 0.61 0.32
C ALA A 148 -22.99 -0.90 0.04
N VAL A 149 -21.83 -1.55 0.09
CA VAL A 149 -21.72 -3.01 -0.08
C VAL A 149 -22.52 -3.75 1.00
N GLY A 150 -22.50 -3.29 2.24
CA GLY A 150 -23.31 -3.86 3.32
C GLY A 150 -24.82 -3.74 3.03
N ARG A 151 -25.30 -2.63 2.46
CA ARG A 151 -26.70 -2.49 2.04
C ARG A 151 -27.06 -3.49 0.93
N GLU A 152 -26.21 -3.64 -0.08
CA GLU A 152 -26.42 -4.62 -1.16
C GLU A 152 -26.45 -6.06 -0.62
N LEU A 153 -25.51 -6.43 0.26
CA LEU A 153 -25.49 -7.75 0.91
C LEU A 153 -26.76 -8.03 1.73
N ARG A 154 -27.39 -6.98 2.30
CA ARG A 154 -28.62 -7.09 3.09
C ARG A 154 -29.84 -7.34 2.22
N VAL A 155 -29.97 -6.62 1.09
CA VAL A 155 -31.08 -6.79 0.15
C VAL A 155 -30.96 -8.16 -0.56
N GLY A 156 -29.73 -8.63 -0.75
CA GLY A 156 -29.43 -9.70 -1.68
C GLY A 156 -29.25 -9.10 -3.07
N VAL A 157 -28.24 -9.57 -3.79
CA VAL A 157 -27.92 -9.04 -5.12
C VAL A 157 -29.10 -9.36 -6.03
N ASP A 158 -29.96 -8.37 -6.27
CA ASP A 158 -30.99 -8.48 -7.29
C ASP A 158 -30.27 -8.59 -8.64
N ARG A 159 -30.74 -9.50 -9.49
CA ARG A 159 -30.05 -10.07 -10.67
C ARG A 159 -29.82 -9.08 -11.83
N SER A 160 -29.78 -7.78 -11.56
CA SER A 160 -29.84 -6.71 -12.55
C SER A 160 -28.62 -5.78 -12.51
N GLY A 161 -27.41 -6.33 -12.66
CA GLY A 161 -26.28 -5.74 -13.41
C GLY A 161 -25.78 -4.29 -13.17
N GLU A 162 -26.38 -3.49 -12.30
CA GLU A 162 -26.11 -2.05 -12.16
C GLU A 162 -25.06 -1.71 -11.10
N GLY A 163 -24.76 -2.64 -10.18
CA GLY A 163 -23.72 -2.48 -9.14
C GLY A 163 -22.26 -2.51 -9.65
N ARG A 164 -22.03 -2.75 -10.95
CA ARG A 164 -20.69 -3.02 -11.51
C ARG A 164 -19.75 -1.82 -11.68
N ARG A 165 -20.10 -0.61 -11.24
CA ARG A 165 -19.38 0.62 -11.64
C ARG A 165 -18.87 1.46 -10.49
N PHE A 166 -17.98 0.89 -9.69
CA PHE A 166 -17.22 1.71 -8.75
C PHE A 166 -15.69 1.66 -8.91
N ALA A 167 -15.12 0.58 -9.48
CA ALA A 167 -13.67 0.49 -9.67
C ALA A 167 -13.16 1.04 -11.03
N THR A 168 -13.98 1.02 -12.09
CA THR A 168 -13.52 1.31 -13.46
C THR A 168 -13.70 2.75 -13.93
N ARG A 169 -14.48 3.58 -13.22
CA ARG A 169 -14.85 4.92 -13.69
C ARG A 169 -13.79 6.01 -13.42
N GLU A 170 -12.94 5.82 -12.41
CA GLU A 170 -11.87 6.77 -12.03
C GLU A 170 -10.45 6.32 -12.44
N LEU A 171 -10.28 5.10 -12.97
CA LEU A 171 -8.96 4.52 -13.26
C LEU A 171 -8.67 4.31 -14.75
N GLY A 172 -9.54 4.83 -15.63
CA GLY A 172 -9.37 4.70 -17.08
C GLY A 172 -8.35 5.70 -17.64
N ARG A 173 -7.06 5.32 -17.67
CA ARG A 173 -6.04 5.58 -18.72
C ARG A 173 -4.62 5.35 -18.19
N ALA A 174 -4.23 4.10 -18.10
CA ALA A 174 -2.85 3.62 -18.25
C ALA A 174 -2.95 2.16 -18.68
N GLU A 175 -2.01 1.65 -19.48
CA GLU A 175 -1.88 0.19 -19.67
C GLU A 175 -1.78 -0.44 -18.29
N LEU A 176 -2.79 -1.23 -17.90
CA LEU A 176 -2.92 -1.73 -16.53
C LEU A 176 -1.76 -2.67 -16.21
N ILE A 177 -0.96 -2.29 -15.21
CA ILE A 177 0.07 -3.13 -14.62
C ILE A 177 -0.64 -4.21 -13.77
N ALA A 178 -0.25 -5.47 -13.87
CA ALA A 178 -0.86 -6.59 -13.13
C ALA A 178 -0.98 -6.36 -11.61
N SER A 179 -0.06 -5.62 -11.01
CA SER A 179 -0.08 -5.21 -9.60
C SER A 179 -1.29 -4.32 -9.24
N LEU A 180 -1.76 -3.49 -10.17
CA LEU A 180 -2.93 -2.64 -9.98
C LEU A 180 -4.21 -3.47 -10.05
N GLU A 181 -4.27 -4.48 -10.92
CA GLU A 181 -5.37 -5.44 -10.94
C GLU A 181 -5.44 -6.23 -9.62
N ASP A 182 -4.31 -6.68 -9.11
CA ASP A 182 -4.24 -7.37 -7.81
C ASP A 182 -4.65 -6.45 -6.65
N TYR A 183 -4.24 -5.17 -6.66
CA TYR A 183 -4.69 -4.18 -5.69
C TYR A 183 -6.21 -3.97 -5.74
N ILE A 184 -6.79 -3.82 -6.93
CA ILE A 184 -8.25 -3.67 -7.12
C ILE A 184 -8.98 -4.91 -6.62
N GLY A 185 -8.45 -6.11 -6.91
CA GLY A 185 -8.99 -7.35 -6.39
C GLY A 185 -8.98 -7.41 -4.86
N ASN A 186 -7.88 -7.01 -4.23
CA ASN A 186 -7.78 -6.95 -2.76
C ASN A 186 -8.76 -5.92 -2.18
N ALA A 187 -8.80 -4.71 -2.73
CA ALA A 187 -9.73 -3.66 -2.34
C ALA A 187 -11.19 -4.12 -2.43
N THR A 188 -11.55 -4.87 -3.48
CA THR A 188 -12.90 -5.41 -3.67
C THR A 188 -13.25 -6.42 -2.57
N VAL A 189 -12.35 -7.36 -2.29
CA VAL A 189 -12.53 -8.34 -1.21
C VAL A 189 -12.64 -7.64 0.14
N ASP A 190 -11.81 -6.64 0.41
CA ASP A 190 -11.84 -5.89 1.66
C ASP A 190 -13.15 -5.13 1.84
N LEU A 191 -13.70 -4.52 0.79
CA LEU A 191 -15.03 -3.88 0.87
C LEU A 191 -16.13 -4.89 1.24
N LEU A 192 -16.09 -6.10 0.68
CA LEU A 192 -17.04 -7.17 1.02
C LEU A 192 -16.91 -7.60 2.49
N LEU A 193 -15.67 -7.78 2.98
CA LEU A 193 -15.41 -8.14 4.38
C LEU A 193 -15.84 -7.02 5.34
N LEU A 194 -15.52 -5.76 5.02
CA LEU A 194 -15.91 -4.59 5.81
C LEU A 194 -17.42 -4.41 5.84
N GLY A 195 -18.10 -4.54 4.69
CA GLY A 195 -19.54 -4.44 4.58
C GLY A 195 -20.27 -5.55 5.34
N ALA A 196 -19.84 -6.80 5.17
CA ALA A 196 -20.42 -7.94 5.89
C ALA A 196 -20.18 -7.87 7.41
N TRP A 197 -18.98 -7.43 7.84
CA TRP A 197 -18.73 -7.18 9.26
C TRP A 197 -19.58 -6.03 9.80
N GLY A 198 -19.78 -4.96 9.01
CA GLY A 198 -20.71 -3.89 9.33
C GLY A 198 -22.11 -4.41 9.67
N LEU A 199 -22.63 -5.34 8.86
CA LEU A 199 -23.91 -6.02 9.12
C LEU A 199 -23.87 -6.88 10.39
N ALA A 200 -22.79 -7.63 10.61
CA ALA A 200 -22.64 -8.47 11.80
C ALA A 200 -22.67 -7.64 13.08
N ARG A 201 -21.99 -6.49 13.10
CA ARG A 201 -21.93 -5.57 14.24
C ARG A 201 -23.29 -5.01 14.64
N GLU A 202 -24.22 -4.86 13.70
CA GLU A 202 -25.59 -4.43 14.04
C GLU A 202 -26.33 -5.47 14.89
N VAL A 203 -25.95 -6.75 14.79
CA VAL A 203 -26.58 -7.86 15.51
C VAL A 203 -25.84 -8.17 16.80
N VAL A 204 -24.51 -8.30 16.74
CA VAL A 204 -23.68 -8.77 17.86
C VAL A 204 -22.97 -7.65 18.62
N GLY A 205 -23.02 -6.41 18.13
CA GLY A 205 -22.19 -5.31 18.62
C GLY A 205 -20.72 -5.46 18.22
N GLY A 206 -19.86 -4.64 18.84
CA GLY A 206 -18.40 -4.75 18.69
C GLY A 206 -17.73 -3.68 17.81
N GLU A 207 -16.40 -3.73 17.80
CA GLU A 207 -15.56 -2.73 17.13
C GLU A 207 -15.49 -2.93 15.61
N GLY A 208 -15.41 -1.81 14.89
CA GLY A 208 -15.18 -1.82 13.45
C GLY A 208 -13.79 -2.34 13.10
N ILE A 209 -13.60 -2.80 11.87
CA ILE A 209 -12.27 -3.05 11.32
C ILE A 209 -11.72 -1.70 10.83
N SER A 210 -10.45 -1.45 11.13
CA SER A 210 -9.75 -0.23 10.76
C SER A 210 -9.70 -0.04 9.24
N THR A 211 -10.10 1.13 8.75
CA THR A 211 -9.96 1.48 7.33
C THR A 211 -8.49 1.65 6.92
N SER A 212 -7.58 1.84 7.88
CA SER A 212 -6.12 1.90 7.63
C SER A 212 -5.49 0.58 7.16
N SER A 213 -6.21 -0.54 7.34
CA SER A 213 -5.81 -1.87 6.87
C SER A 213 -6.22 -2.15 5.42
N PHE A 214 -7.04 -1.29 4.83
CA PHE A 214 -7.68 -1.50 3.53
C PHE A 214 -6.68 -1.66 2.37
N ALA A 215 -6.86 -2.72 1.59
CA ALA A 215 -6.17 -3.03 0.34
C ALA A 215 -4.63 -3.10 0.45
N ARG A 216 -4.12 -3.53 1.61
CA ARG A 216 -2.67 -3.64 1.86
C ARG A 216 -2.15 -5.06 1.68
N ASP A 217 -2.65 -5.97 2.50
CA ASP A 217 -2.28 -7.38 2.55
C ASP A 217 -3.52 -8.18 3.01
N ASP A 218 -3.37 -9.13 3.94
CA ASP A 218 -4.47 -9.88 4.56
C ASP A 218 -4.95 -9.28 5.90
N ARG A 219 -4.52 -8.07 6.29
CA ARG A 219 -4.89 -7.42 7.56
C ARG A 219 -6.40 -7.33 7.78
N VAL A 220 -7.18 -6.90 6.77
CA VAL A 220 -8.66 -6.84 6.89
C VAL A 220 -9.24 -8.24 7.09
N TYR A 221 -8.75 -9.23 6.34
CA TYR A 221 -9.18 -10.62 6.48
C TYR A 221 -8.85 -11.22 7.86
N ARG A 222 -7.64 -11.02 8.38
CA ARG A 222 -7.26 -11.47 9.73
C ARG A 222 -8.14 -10.82 10.79
N ALA A 223 -8.29 -9.50 10.71
CA ALA A 223 -9.11 -8.70 11.60
C ALA A 223 -10.60 -9.11 11.54
N PHE A 224 -11.09 -9.52 10.37
CA PHE A 224 -12.42 -10.10 10.17
C PHE A 224 -12.55 -11.47 10.85
N CYS A 225 -11.60 -12.39 10.62
CA CYS A 225 -11.62 -13.72 11.23
C CYS A 225 -11.54 -13.68 12.75
N GLU A 226 -10.64 -12.88 13.31
CA GLU A 226 -10.49 -12.70 14.77
C GLU A 226 -11.81 -12.26 15.41
N ARG A 227 -12.48 -11.28 14.79
CA ARG A 227 -13.77 -10.77 15.27
C ARG A 227 -14.90 -11.80 15.10
N LEU A 228 -14.90 -12.55 13.99
CA LEU A 228 -15.88 -13.59 13.71
C LEU A 228 -15.75 -14.78 14.68
N ASP A 229 -14.53 -15.17 15.03
CA ASP A 229 -14.27 -16.27 15.97
C ASP A 229 -14.67 -15.89 17.41
N GLY A 230 -14.69 -14.60 17.74
CA GLY A 230 -15.13 -14.09 19.04
C GLY A 230 -16.64 -14.03 19.25
N ILE A 231 -17.47 -14.37 18.25
CA ILE A 231 -18.92 -14.20 18.33
C ILE A 231 -19.70 -15.47 17.95
N GLY A 232 -20.79 -15.73 18.68
CA GLY A 232 -21.78 -16.75 18.33
C GLY A 232 -22.86 -16.15 17.43
N LEU A 233 -22.85 -16.48 16.13
CA LEU A 233 -23.89 -16.02 15.20
C LEU A 233 -25.15 -16.89 15.32
N SER A 234 -26.07 -16.57 16.24
CA SER A 234 -27.26 -17.43 16.50
C SER A 234 -28.51 -17.09 15.70
N GLU A 235 -28.69 -15.90 15.10
CA GLU A 235 -30.05 -15.47 14.71
C GLU A 235 -30.33 -15.15 13.23
N ARG A 236 -29.33 -15.02 12.35
CA ARG A 236 -29.57 -14.73 10.90
C ARG A 236 -28.89 -15.73 9.99
N GLU A 237 -29.66 -16.68 9.44
CA GLU A 237 -29.13 -17.75 8.58
C GLU A 237 -28.38 -17.23 7.35
N ARG A 238 -28.94 -16.23 6.64
CA ARG A 238 -28.30 -15.61 5.47
C ARG A 238 -26.96 -14.97 5.81
N LEU A 239 -26.92 -14.13 6.85
CA LEU A 239 -25.70 -13.46 7.28
C LEU A 239 -24.65 -14.48 7.75
N ARG A 240 -25.06 -15.52 8.47
CA ARG A 240 -24.16 -16.63 8.86
C ARG A 240 -23.60 -17.36 7.64
N TRP A 241 -24.39 -17.57 6.61
CA TRP A 241 -23.90 -18.14 5.35
C TRP A 241 -22.93 -17.18 4.65
N GLN A 242 -23.27 -15.90 4.47
CA GLN A 242 -22.40 -14.88 3.86
C GLN A 242 -21.03 -14.81 4.56
N LEU A 243 -21.01 -14.75 5.89
CA LEU A 243 -19.77 -14.69 6.67
C LEU A 243 -18.92 -15.97 6.53
N ARG A 244 -19.56 -17.14 6.41
CA ARG A 244 -18.84 -18.41 6.15
C ARG A 244 -18.27 -18.46 4.73
N VAL A 245 -19.04 -18.05 3.72
CA VAL A 245 -18.59 -17.96 2.31
C VAL A 245 -17.40 -17.03 2.21
N LEU A 246 -17.49 -15.82 2.78
CA LEU A 246 -16.39 -14.85 2.79
C LEU A 246 -15.14 -15.42 3.46
N ARG A 247 -15.28 -16.05 4.63
CA ARG A 247 -14.15 -16.69 5.31
C ARG A 247 -13.49 -17.77 4.45
N ALA A 248 -14.29 -18.65 3.84
CA ALA A 248 -13.80 -19.77 3.05
C ALA A 248 -13.12 -19.32 1.75
N ALA A 249 -13.76 -18.43 0.99
CA ALA A 249 -13.26 -17.97 -0.29
C ALA A 249 -11.98 -17.12 -0.16
N VAL A 250 -11.88 -16.30 0.88
CA VAL A 250 -10.72 -15.42 1.08
C VAL A 250 -9.54 -16.13 1.74
N GLY A 251 -9.79 -17.12 2.61
CA GLY A 251 -8.77 -17.82 3.38
C GLY A 251 -7.79 -18.69 2.56
N GLY A 252 -8.08 -18.95 1.29
CA GLY A 252 -7.18 -19.65 0.38
C GLY A 252 -5.88 -18.87 0.11
N ARG A 253 -4.74 -19.35 0.63
CA ARG A 253 -3.42 -18.69 0.43
C ARG A 253 -2.84 -18.84 -0.98
N ARG A 254 -3.42 -19.70 -1.83
CA ARG A 254 -2.86 -20.06 -3.16
C ARG A 254 -3.63 -19.46 -4.35
N THR A 255 -4.63 -18.62 -4.11
CA THR A 255 -5.44 -18.00 -5.18
C THR A 255 -5.17 -16.50 -5.26
N THR A 256 -5.13 -15.97 -6.48
CA THR A 256 -5.04 -14.52 -6.73
C THR A 256 -6.31 -13.83 -6.24
N TYR A 257 -6.21 -12.53 -5.93
CA TYR A 257 -7.38 -11.77 -5.50
C TYR A 257 -8.46 -11.70 -6.60
N ARG A 258 -8.05 -11.61 -7.87
CA ARG A 258 -8.96 -11.78 -9.00
C ARG A 258 -9.78 -13.06 -8.90
N ARG A 259 -9.13 -14.21 -8.66
CA ARG A 259 -9.83 -15.48 -8.52
C ARG A 259 -10.72 -15.53 -7.28
N LYS A 260 -10.32 -14.90 -6.18
CA LYS A 260 -11.16 -14.78 -4.97
C LYS A 260 -12.42 -13.96 -5.25
N VAL A 261 -12.31 -12.87 -6.02
CA VAL A 261 -13.46 -12.08 -6.45
C VAL A 261 -14.40 -12.93 -7.33
N GLU A 262 -13.89 -13.66 -8.31
CA GLU A 262 -14.70 -14.55 -9.16
C GLU A 262 -15.44 -15.63 -8.35
N LEU A 263 -14.78 -16.21 -7.35
CA LEU A 263 -15.41 -17.20 -6.46
C LEU A 263 -16.51 -16.57 -5.60
N LEU A 264 -16.27 -15.36 -5.09
CA LEU A 264 -17.25 -14.63 -4.29
C LEU A 264 -18.45 -14.19 -5.13
N GLU A 265 -18.24 -13.76 -6.37
CA GLU A 265 -19.32 -13.46 -7.33
C GLU A 265 -20.19 -14.70 -7.53
N ALA A 266 -19.60 -15.85 -7.85
CA ALA A 266 -20.34 -17.10 -8.03
C ALA A 266 -21.11 -17.53 -6.76
N GLU A 267 -20.49 -17.49 -5.59
CA GLU A 267 -21.14 -17.96 -4.35
C GLU A 267 -22.20 -16.97 -3.85
N LEU A 268 -21.97 -15.66 -3.92
CA LEU A 268 -22.89 -14.65 -3.36
C LEU A 268 -24.05 -14.28 -4.29
N ASP A 269 -23.86 -14.43 -5.61
CA ASP A 269 -24.89 -14.09 -6.60
C ASP A 269 -25.75 -15.30 -7.02
N ASP A 270 -25.19 -16.52 -7.01
CA ASP A 270 -25.91 -17.75 -7.42
C ASP A 270 -26.40 -18.61 -6.24
N GLY A 271 -25.99 -18.30 -4.99
CA GLY A 271 -26.32 -19.04 -3.75
C GLY A 271 -27.44 -18.43 -2.89
#